data_AF-A0A086A7I7-F1
#
_entry.id   AF-A0A086A7I7-F1
#
_cell.length_a   1.000
_cell.length_b   1.000
_cell.length_c   1.000
_cell.angle_alpha   90.00
_cell.angle_beta   90.00
_cell.angle_gamma   90.00
#
_symmetry.space_group_name_H-M   'P 1'
#
loop_
_entity.id
_entity.type
_entity.pdbx_description
1 polymer ?
#
loop_
_entity_poly.entity_id
_entity_poly.type
_entity_poly.pdbx_seq_one_letter_code
_entity_poly.pdbx_strand_id
1 'polypeptide(L)'
;MRTIKYILGILFLLNISCCVNQKKKDEEQIKNTVKEYLKAVKENDLQKVYGLIDDSDTFFGGIQGEFYFLKKNYDKINPNNILLKNIKVKDTVVTFAQNKQKYVQYVIKKENDSNYLKKPLIITFMFYKPVGYNKIYNSVILQNHIGWDK
;
A
#
# COMPACT_ATOMS: atom_id res chain seq x y z
N MET A 1 5.27 -43.87 22.79
CA MET A 1 4.39 -43.24 21.76
C MET A 1 3.57 -42.05 22.26
N ARG A 2 2.93 -42.08 23.45
CA ARG A 2 2.10 -40.97 23.95
C ARG A 2 2.87 -39.65 24.11
N THR A 3 4.07 -39.66 24.70
CA THR A 3 4.92 -38.47 24.89
C THR A 3 5.33 -37.79 23.59
N ILE A 4 5.68 -38.57 22.55
CA ILE A 4 6.01 -38.06 21.21
C ILE A 4 4.82 -37.35 20.57
N LYS A 5 3.59 -37.86 20.76
CA LYS A 5 2.35 -37.21 20.28
C LYS A 5 2.10 -35.84 20.92
N TYR A 6 2.37 -35.69 22.23
CA TYR A 6 2.22 -34.39 22.91
C TYR A 6 3.28 -33.36 22.48
N ILE A 7 4.53 -33.79 22.28
CA ILE A 7 5.61 -32.92 21.78
C ILE A 7 5.28 -32.40 20.37
N LEU A 8 4.81 -33.27 19.48
CA LEU A 8 4.35 -32.89 18.13
C LEU A 8 3.17 -31.91 18.17
N GLY A 9 2.21 -32.10 19.08
CA GLY A 9 1.09 -31.18 19.25
C GLY A 9 1.52 -29.78 19.72
N ILE A 10 2.45 -29.70 20.68
CA ILE A 10 2.99 -28.44 21.18
C ILE A 10 3.79 -27.70 20.09
N LEU A 11 4.62 -28.42 19.34
CA LEU A 11 5.36 -27.85 18.19
C LEU A 11 4.42 -27.31 17.12
N PHE A 12 3.31 -27.98 16.84
CA PHE A 12 2.31 -27.51 15.87
C PHE A 12 1.62 -26.21 16.35
N LEU A 13 1.26 -26.12 17.64
CA LEU A 13 0.66 -24.91 18.23
C LEU A 13 1.62 -23.70 18.23
N LEU A 14 2.92 -23.93 18.50
CA LEU A 14 3.94 -22.88 18.46
C LEU A 14 4.20 -22.35 17.04
N ASN A 15 4.07 -23.19 16.02
CA ASN A 15 4.21 -22.77 14.62
C ASN A 15 3.05 -21.86 14.17
N ILE A 16 1.81 -22.17 14.59
CA ILE A 16 0.64 -21.36 14.23
C ILE A 16 0.72 -19.97 14.86
N SER A 17 1.13 -19.87 16.13
CA SER A 17 1.24 -18.57 16.81
C SER A 17 2.32 -17.68 16.18
N CYS A 18 3.44 -18.24 15.76
CA CYS A 18 4.51 -17.52 15.05
C CYS A 18 4.03 -16.95 13.70
N CYS A 19 3.34 -17.75 12.89
CA CYS A 19 2.82 -17.34 11.59
C CYS A 19 1.77 -16.22 11.69
N VAL A 20 0.85 -16.32 12.65
CA VAL A 20 -0.19 -15.29 12.87
C VAL A 20 0.45 -13.97 13.32
N ASN A 21 1.47 -14.04 14.18
CA ASN A 21 2.18 -12.86 14.67
C ASN A 21 2.96 -12.15 13.55
N GLN A 22 3.63 -12.90 12.68
CA GLN A 22 4.37 -12.33 11.55
C GLN A 22 3.42 -11.65 10.55
N LYS A 23 2.28 -12.28 10.20
CA LYS A 23 1.29 -11.68 9.30
C LYS A 23 0.78 -10.34 9.83
N LYS A 24 0.50 -10.26 11.13
CA LYS A 24 0.04 -9.02 11.78
C LYS A 24 1.12 -7.92 11.72
N LYS A 25 2.37 -8.27 12.05
CA LYS A 25 3.51 -7.35 11.98
C LYS A 25 3.72 -6.81 10.56
N ASP A 26 3.64 -7.68 9.57
CA ASP A 26 3.74 -7.32 8.15
C ASP A 26 2.66 -6.32 7.75
N GLU A 27 1.40 -6.58 8.11
CA GLU A 27 0.28 -5.68 7.82
C GLU A 27 0.41 -4.34 8.54
N GLU A 28 0.88 -4.32 9.78
CA GLU A 28 1.13 -3.09 10.54
C GLU A 28 2.22 -2.24 9.90
N GLN A 29 3.31 -2.85 9.45
CA GLN A 29 4.39 -2.14 8.76
C GLN A 29 3.89 -1.51 7.46
N ILE A 30 3.14 -2.26 6.64
CA ILE A 30 2.51 -1.73 5.41
C ILE A 30 1.59 -0.56 5.73
N LYS A 31 0.73 -0.70 6.73
CA LYS A 31 -0.19 0.38 7.15
C LYS A 31 0.56 1.62 7.58
N ASN A 32 1.66 1.47 8.30
CA ASN A 32 2.48 2.59 8.74
C ASN A 32 3.15 3.29 7.56
N THR A 33 3.71 2.56 6.61
CA THR A 33 4.29 3.15 5.39
C THR A 33 3.26 3.92 4.58
N VAL A 34 2.05 3.37 4.38
CA VAL A 34 0.98 4.09 3.68
C VAL A 34 0.56 5.36 4.44
N LYS A 35 0.47 5.31 5.77
CA LYS A 35 0.17 6.49 6.59
C LYS A 35 1.25 7.56 6.46
N GLU A 36 2.53 7.17 6.54
CA GLU A 36 3.66 8.09 6.40
C GLU A 36 3.67 8.73 5.02
N TYR A 37 3.41 7.95 3.96
CA TYR A 37 3.32 8.47 2.60
C TYR A 37 2.20 9.51 2.48
N LEU A 38 0.97 9.17 2.91
CA LEU A 38 -0.17 10.08 2.83
C LEU A 38 0.04 11.34 3.68
N LYS A 39 0.69 11.21 4.84
CA LYS A 39 1.08 12.33 5.69
C LYS A 39 2.10 13.23 4.97
N ALA A 40 3.15 12.66 4.38
CA ALA A 40 4.16 13.40 3.63
C ALA A 40 3.53 14.16 2.44
N VAL A 41 2.62 13.53 1.71
CA VAL A 41 1.84 14.21 0.66
C VAL A 41 1.04 15.38 1.25
N LYS A 42 0.34 15.20 2.37
CA LYS A 42 -0.44 16.27 3.01
C LYS A 42 0.45 17.46 3.40
N GLU A 43 1.60 17.17 3.99
CA GLU A 43 2.58 18.12 4.53
C GLU A 43 3.51 18.72 3.46
N ASN A 44 3.33 18.35 2.18
CA ASN A 44 4.17 18.78 1.06
C ASN A 44 5.64 18.36 1.21
N ASP A 45 5.91 17.21 1.83
CA ASP A 45 7.25 16.66 2.06
C ASP A 45 7.62 15.64 0.97
N LEU A 46 8.12 16.14 -0.16
CA LEU A 46 8.54 15.32 -1.29
C LEU A 46 9.76 14.45 -0.96
N GLN A 47 10.67 14.92 -0.10
CA GLN A 47 11.87 14.16 0.27
C GLN A 47 11.52 12.92 1.09
N LYS A 48 10.59 13.06 2.03
CA LYS A 48 10.04 11.91 2.76
C LYS A 48 9.33 10.92 1.81
N VAL A 49 8.64 11.41 0.78
CA VAL A 49 8.03 10.55 -0.25
C VAL A 49 9.09 9.75 -1.01
N TYR A 50 10.18 10.37 -1.47
CA TYR A 50 11.29 9.64 -2.10
C TYR A 50 11.89 8.60 -1.17
N GLY A 51 12.06 8.94 0.11
CA GLY A 51 12.56 8.02 1.13
C GLY A 51 11.65 6.82 1.41
N LEU A 52 10.39 6.83 0.97
CA LEU A 52 9.43 5.74 1.15
C LEU A 52 9.28 4.84 -0.08
N ILE A 53 9.86 5.20 -1.23
CA ILE A 53 9.82 4.41 -2.46
C ILE A 53 11.19 3.73 -2.66
N ASP A 54 11.19 2.48 -3.12
CA ASP A 54 12.41 1.67 -3.29
C ASP A 54 13.35 2.26 -4.35
N ASP A 55 12.84 2.46 -5.58
CA ASP A 55 13.62 2.93 -6.74
C ASP A 55 13.45 4.44 -7.01
N SER A 56 13.38 5.26 -5.96
CA SER A 56 13.07 6.69 -6.12
C SER A 56 14.11 7.46 -6.93
N ASP A 57 15.39 7.09 -6.83
CA ASP A 57 16.48 7.70 -7.57
C ASP A 57 16.34 7.50 -9.09
N THR A 58 15.79 6.36 -9.52
CA THR A 58 15.62 6.03 -10.95
C THR A 58 14.38 6.72 -11.54
N PHE A 59 13.32 6.89 -10.75
CA PHE A 59 12.01 7.33 -11.22
C PHE A 59 11.58 8.70 -10.68
N PHE A 60 12.54 9.56 -10.30
CA PHE A 60 12.29 10.83 -9.62
C PHE A 60 11.20 11.68 -10.29
N GLY A 61 11.24 11.84 -11.63
CA GLY A 61 10.30 12.69 -12.36
C GLY A 61 8.87 12.16 -12.35
N GLY A 62 8.70 10.83 -12.45
CA GLY A 62 7.38 10.20 -12.37
C GLY A 62 6.77 10.35 -10.97
N ILE A 63 7.57 10.06 -9.94
CA ILE A 63 7.16 10.18 -8.54
C ILE A 63 6.80 11.63 -8.21
N GLN A 64 7.60 12.59 -8.67
CA GLN A 64 7.33 14.02 -8.47
C GLN A 64 6.00 14.45 -9.09
N GLY A 65 5.70 13.99 -10.31
CA GLY A 65 4.43 14.27 -10.98
C GLY A 65 3.23 13.73 -10.20
N GLU A 66 3.30 12.47 -9.77
CA GLU A 66 2.24 11.85 -8.97
C GLU A 66 2.06 12.52 -7.60
N PHE A 67 3.17 12.88 -6.95
CA PHE A 67 3.18 13.63 -5.69
C PHE A 67 2.42 14.95 -5.82
N TYR A 68 2.74 15.78 -6.81
CA TYR A 68 2.07 17.08 -6.97
C TYR A 68 0.59 16.94 -7.32
N PHE A 69 0.23 15.94 -8.13
CA PHE A 69 -1.18 15.64 -8.38
C PHE A 69 -1.92 15.32 -7.08
N LEU A 70 -1.36 14.43 -6.26
CA LEU A 70 -1.95 14.04 -4.98
C LEU A 70 -2.02 15.21 -4.01
N LYS A 71 -0.96 16.02 -3.90
CA LYS A 71 -0.90 17.20 -3.04
C LYS A 71 -1.99 18.21 -3.40
N LYS A 72 -2.13 18.52 -4.70
CA LYS A 72 -3.11 19.47 -5.23
C LYS A 72 -4.55 19.01 -4.94
N ASN A 73 -4.79 17.70 -4.94
CA ASN A 73 -6.13 17.13 -4.81
C ASN A 73 -6.39 16.46 -3.46
N TYR A 74 -5.48 16.59 -2.47
CA TYR A 74 -5.47 15.79 -1.26
C TYR A 74 -6.81 15.82 -0.49
N ASP A 75 -7.37 17.00 -0.29
CA ASP A 75 -8.63 17.16 0.45
C ASP A 75 -9.83 16.57 -0.29
N LYS A 76 -9.80 16.57 -1.63
CA LYS A 76 -10.84 15.98 -2.48
C LYS A 76 -10.78 14.45 -2.47
N ILE A 77 -9.58 13.88 -2.47
CA ILE A 77 -9.39 12.42 -2.49
C ILE A 77 -9.42 11.79 -1.10
N ASN A 78 -9.20 12.58 -0.05
CA ASN A 78 -9.14 12.14 1.33
C ASN A 78 -10.09 12.89 2.28
N PRO A 79 -11.38 13.09 1.91
CA PRO A 79 -12.33 13.78 2.77
C PRO A 79 -12.46 13.03 4.10
N ASN A 80 -12.49 13.77 5.21
CA ASN A 80 -12.61 13.21 6.56
C ASN A 80 -11.56 12.14 6.90
N ASN A 81 -10.38 12.21 6.27
CA ASN A 81 -9.29 11.25 6.41
C ASN A 81 -9.66 9.81 6.01
N ILE A 82 -10.56 9.63 5.03
CA ILE A 82 -11.05 8.32 4.61
C ILE A 82 -9.94 7.36 4.14
N LEU A 83 -8.91 7.85 3.45
CA LEU A 83 -7.78 7.03 2.99
C LEU A 83 -6.96 6.50 4.18
N LEU A 84 -6.74 7.33 5.20
CA LEU A 84 -6.02 6.96 6.43
C LEU A 84 -6.81 5.95 7.28
N LYS A 85 -8.15 6.06 7.29
CA LYS A 85 -9.04 5.17 8.05
C LYS A 85 -9.22 3.81 7.37
N ASN A 86 -9.15 3.75 6.04
CA ASN A 86 -9.52 2.57 5.25
C ASN A 86 -8.33 1.87 4.58
N ILE A 87 -7.19 1.76 5.27
CA ILE A 87 -6.02 1.03 4.75
C ILE A 87 -6.28 -0.48 4.83
N LYS A 88 -6.56 -1.10 3.68
CA LYS A 88 -6.78 -2.54 3.54
C LYS A 88 -5.63 -3.18 2.79
N VAL A 89 -4.88 -4.05 3.47
CA VAL A 89 -3.78 -4.83 2.88
C VAL A 89 -4.36 -6.07 2.21
N LYS A 90 -3.97 -6.31 0.96
CA LYS A 90 -4.40 -7.46 0.16
C LYS A 90 -3.19 -8.18 -0.41
N ASP A 91 -3.30 -9.47 -0.66
CA ASP A 91 -2.28 -10.25 -1.35
C ASP A 91 -2.53 -10.20 -2.87
N THR A 92 -1.47 -10.13 -3.67
CA THR A 92 -1.57 -10.28 -5.13
C THR A 92 -1.90 -11.72 -5.51
N VAL A 93 -2.64 -11.90 -6.61
CA VAL A 93 -2.96 -13.22 -7.16
C VAL A 93 -1.80 -13.72 -8.03
N VAL A 94 -0.67 -14.06 -7.40
CA VAL A 94 0.51 -14.62 -8.09
C VAL A 94 0.70 -16.07 -7.65
N THR A 95 0.83 -16.98 -8.62
CA THR A 95 0.92 -18.42 -8.39
C THR A 95 2.21 -18.82 -7.66
N PHE A 96 3.32 -18.13 -7.92
CA PHE A 96 4.61 -18.40 -7.28
C PHE A 96 4.73 -17.67 -5.95
N ALA A 97 4.86 -18.43 -4.86
CA ALA A 97 4.93 -17.89 -3.49
C ALA A 97 6.05 -16.86 -3.29
N GLN A 98 7.19 -17.02 -3.97
CA GLN A 98 8.33 -16.10 -3.94
C GLN A 98 8.06 -14.73 -4.59
N ASN A 99 7.01 -14.63 -5.41
CA ASN A 99 6.60 -13.40 -6.08
C ASN A 99 5.31 -12.83 -5.47
N LYS A 100 4.83 -13.40 -4.36
CA LYS A 100 3.66 -12.85 -3.66
C LYS A 100 4.00 -11.48 -3.12
N GLN A 101 3.31 -10.49 -3.65
CA GLN A 101 3.34 -9.12 -3.20
C GLN A 101 2.09 -8.83 -2.37
N LYS A 102 2.17 -7.78 -1.59
CA LYS A 102 1.02 -7.20 -0.90
C LYS A 102 0.73 -5.85 -1.50
N TYR A 103 -0.51 -5.40 -1.41
CA TYR A 103 -0.88 -4.08 -1.90
C TYR A 103 -1.98 -3.44 -1.06
N VAL A 104 -1.99 -2.11 -1.08
CA VAL A 104 -3.09 -1.26 -0.63
C VAL A 104 -3.59 -0.50 -1.85
N GLN A 105 -4.89 -0.56 -2.10
CA GLN A 105 -5.49 0.12 -3.24
C GLN A 105 -6.72 0.93 -2.84
N TYR A 106 -6.79 2.14 -3.36
CA TYR A 106 -7.94 3.03 -3.28
C TYR A 106 -8.54 3.22 -4.66
N VAL A 107 -9.87 3.17 -4.74
CA VAL A 107 -10.63 3.46 -5.95
C VAL A 107 -11.54 4.63 -5.64
N ILE A 108 -11.20 5.80 -6.17
CA ILE A 108 -11.89 7.06 -5.88
C ILE A 108 -12.75 7.42 -7.09
N LYS A 109 -14.06 7.28 -6.91
CA LYS A 109 -15.05 7.70 -7.90
C LYS A 109 -15.23 9.21 -7.80
N LYS A 110 -15.44 9.88 -8.93
CA LYS A 110 -15.83 11.30 -8.95
C LYS A 110 -17.34 11.37 -8.72
N GLU A 111 -17.79 12.14 -7.73
CA GLU A 111 -19.20 12.44 -7.57
C GLU A 111 -19.70 13.19 -8.81
N ASN A 112 -20.91 12.86 -9.28
CA ASN A 112 -21.56 13.40 -10.49
C ASN A 112 -21.07 12.91 -11.86
N ASP A 113 -20.34 11.79 -11.96
CA ASP A 113 -20.11 11.13 -13.26
C ASP A 113 -21.27 10.17 -13.61
N SER A 114 -22.45 10.72 -13.88
CA SER A 114 -23.64 9.96 -14.27
C SER A 114 -23.50 9.27 -15.63
N ASN A 115 -22.53 9.68 -16.45
CA ASN A 115 -22.31 9.16 -17.81
C ASN A 115 -21.09 8.23 -17.93
N TYR A 116 -20.42 7.88 -16.83
CA TYR A 116 -19.21 7.03 -16.78
C TYR A 116 -18.06 7.49 -17.70
N LEU A 117 -18.00 8.78 -18.04
CA LEU A 117 -17.01 9.30 -18.98
C LEU A 117 -15.64 9.49 -18.30
N LYS A 118 -15.59 9.56 -16.96
CA LYS A 118 -14.37 9.77 -16.18
C LYS A 118 -14.04 8.50 -15.39
N LYS A 119 -13.00 7.79 -15.83
CA LYS A 119 -12.47 6.62 -15.12
C LYS A 119 -12.13 6.97 -13.67
N PRO A 120 -12.38 6.09 -12.70
CA PRO A 120 -12.04 6.34 -11.30
C PRO A 120 -10.53 6.51 -11.14
N LEU A 121 -10.11 7.41 -10.24
CA LEU A 121 -8.73 7.52 -9.83
C LEU A 121 -8.38 6.28 -9.01
N ILE A 122 -7.31 5.59 -9.40
CA ILE A 122 -6.81 4.42 -8.68
C ILE A 122 -5.45 4.77 -8.11
N ILE A 123 -5.30 4.57 -6.80
CA ILE A 123 -4.03 4.72 -6.09
C ILE A 123 -3.63 3.33 -5.61
N THR A 124 -2.48 2.80 -6.03
CA THR A 124 -2.00 1.48 -5.65
C THR A 124 -0.59 1.55 -5.07
N PHE A 125 -0.45 1.14 -3.82
CA PHE A 125 0.83 0.95 -3.14
C PHE A 125 1.13 -0.55 -3.10
N MET A 126 2.19 -0.98 -3.78
CA MET A 126 2.65 -2.36 -3.79
C MET A 126 3.84 -2.52 -2.85
N PHE A 127 3.93 -3.70 -2.26
CA PHE A 127 4.89 -4.03 -1.22
C PHE A 127 5.47 -5.41 -1.50
N TYR A 128 6.79 -5.50 -1.48
CA TYR A 128 7.51 -6.74 -1.75
C TYR A 128 8.43 -7.08 -0.59
N LYS A 129 8.30 -8.30 -0.06
CA LYS A 129 9.00 -8.69 1.18
C LYS A 129 10.53 -8.58 1.10
N PRO A 130 11.20 -8.95 -0.01
CA PRO A 130 12.65 -8.79 -0.14
C PRO A 130 13.15 -7.35 -0.04
N VAL A 131 12.33 -6.39 -0.48
CA VAL A 131 12.62 -4.94 -0.38
C VAL A 131 12.31 -4.41 1.02
N GLY A 132 11.37 -5.06 1.71
CA GLY A 132 10.90 -4.67 3.03
C GLY A 132 9.59 -3.90 2.95
N TYR A 133 8.69 -4.19 3.89
CA TYR A 133 7.36 -3.57 3.93
C TYR A 133 7.36 -2.13 4.42
N ASN A 134 8.53 -1.58 4.76
CA ASN A 134 8.75 -0.15 5.02
C ASN A 134 8.87 0.68 3.74
N LYS A 135 8.94 0.04 2.56
CA LYS A 135 9.11 0.68 1.26
C LYS A 135 7.98 0.32 0.31
N ILE A 136 7.56 1.28 -0.50
CA ILE A 136 6.65 1.10 -1.63
C ILE A 136 7.49 0.64 -2.82
N TYR A 137 7.14 -0.53 -3.35
CA TYR A 137 7.89 -1.21 -4.41
C TYR A 137 7.65 -0.61 -5.80
N ASN A 138 6.43 -0.12 -6.08
CA ASN A 138 6.12 0.47 -7.38
C ASN A 138 6.28 2.00 -7.36
N SER A 139 7.08 2.50 -8.30
CA SER A 139 7.32 3.95 -8.47
C SER A 139 6.17 4.71 -9.14
N VAL A 140 5.30 4.00 -9.87
CA VAL A 140 4.07 4.54 -10.47
C VAL A 140 2.89 4.02 -9.66
N ILE A 141 2.26 4.88 -8.87
CA ILE A 141 1.18 4.53 -7.95
C ILE A 141 -0.19 4.98 -8.44
N LEU A 142 -0.28 5.87 -9.44
CA LEU A 142 -1.53 6.44 -9.93
C LEU A 142 -1.96 5.88 -11.28
N GLN A 143 -3.25 5.54 -11.39
CA GLN A 143 -3.89 5.27 -12.68
C GLN A 143 -5.09 6.20 -12.87
N ASN A 144 -5.34 6.56 -14.14
CA ASN A 144 -6.41 7.47 -14.56
C ASN A 144 -6.32 8.88 -13.94
N HIS A 145 -5.15 9.33 -13.49
CA HIS A 145 -4.98 10.67 -12.90
C HIS A 145 -4.99 11.79 -13.98
N ILE A 146 -4.58 11.49 -15.21
CA ILE A 146 -4.58 12.44 -16.33
C ILE A 146 -6.03 12.85 -16.64
N GLY A 147 -6.34 14.14 -16.44
CA GLY A 147 -7.67 14.68 -16.69
C GLY A 147 -8.71 14.35 -15.63
N TRP A 148 -8.32 13.72 -14.51
CA TRP A 148 -9.25 13.39 -13.43
C TRP A 148 -9.77 14.62 -12.69
N ASP A 149 -8.92 15.63 -12.50
CA ASP A 149 -9.26 16.89 -11.82
C ASP A 149 -9.97 17.91 -12.74
N LYS A 150 -9.97 17.66 -14.06
CA LYS A 150 -10.73 18.42 -15.06
C LYS A 150 -12.22 18.10 -15.04
#